data_AF-A0A673MGX5-F1
#
_entry.id   AF-A0A673MGX5-F1
#
_cell.length_a   1.000
_cell.length_b   1.000
_cell.length_c   1.000
_cell.angle_alpha   90.00
_cell.angle_beta   90.00
_cell.angle_gamma   90.00
#
_symmetry.space_group_name_H-M   'P 1'
#
loop_
_entity.id
_entity.type
_entity.pdbx_description
1 polymer ?
#
loop_
_entity_poly.entity_id
_entity_poly.type
_entity_poly.pdbx_seq_one_letter_code
_entity_poly.pdbx_strand_id
1 'polypeptide(L)'
;RSQSTGPKAVGCLAGDAQSYILFCDFFDRIIESYHGYKVTTDTVQESDFNYDNLKGGDDFDQAYAMSCEVTAGRSTEDYCFPTHCSRGERRQLLTLAKPVLEQLGEDLPGKLYSIDELSHESEDRRAVMDSPPLSLIKIGVARDWPDARALWLVRDGTLAIWVNMEDHLKLVSYRSDACLQEAFKTICINVLKMETLYKKLRHPFIWKPHLGWVVSSPAEVGTGLKASVTVKLLHLAENKRLDDILDRLRLQMEATGCPGIYKVSNLQTIGVNEVELTQLVVDGVKLLIRMEKRLENNSGIDDLVPAQK
;
A
#
# COMPACT_ATOMS: atom_id res chain seq x y z
N ARG A 1 -0.39 31.08 3.92
CA ARG A 1 -0.99 29.90 4.57
C ARG A 1 -0.99 28.80 3.51
N SER A 2 0.12 28.06 3.38
CA SER A 2 0.20 26.90 2.50
C SER A 2 -0.75 25.84 3.04
N GLN A 3 -1.82 25.57 2.30
CA GLN A 3 -2.69 24.44 2.60
C GLN A 3 -1.87 23.17 2.40
N SER A 4 -2.01 22.23 3.33
CA SER A 4 -1.14 21.08 3.48
C SER A 4 -1.37 20.09 2.34
N THR A 5 -0.37 19.89 1.50
CA THR A 5 -0.28 18.76 0.55
C THR A 5 0.13 17.47 1.27
N GLY A 6 -0.56 17.17 2.37
CA GLY A 6 -0.40 15.94 3.13
C GLY A 6 -1.55 14.96 2.85
N PRO A 7 -1.35 13.65 3.06
CA PRO A 7 -2.42 12.66 2.96
C PRO A 7 -3.62 13.12 3.81
N LYS A 8 -4.80 13.15 3.20
CA LYS A 8 -6.04 13.26 3.97
C LYS A 8 -6.10 12.02 4.87
N ALA A 9 -6.16 12.22 6.18
CA ALA A 9 -6.35 11.09 7.09
C ALA A 9 -7.82 10.63 7.02
N VAL A 10 -8.05 9.32 6.93
CA VAL A 10 -9.40 8.75 6.96
C VAL A 10 -10.12 9.01 8.30
N GLY A 11 -9.38 8.98 9.42
CA GLY A 11 -9.89 9.34 10.75
C GLY A 11 -10.70 8.25 11.48
N CYS A 12 -10.87 7.07 10.90
CA CYS A 12 -11.50 5.90 11.55
C CYS A 12 -10.82 4.60 11.10
N LEU A 13 -11.05 3.52 11.86
CA LEU A 13 -10.60 2.16 11.54
C LEU A 13 -11.67 1.17 11.99
N ALA A 14 -11.72 0.02 11.33
CA ALA A 14 -12.52 -1.12 11.75
C ALA A 14 -11.81 -1.94 12.85
N GLY A 15 -12.58 -2.56 13.74
CA GLY A 15 -12.06 -3.50 14.74
C GLY A 15 -12.00 -4.94 14.22
N ASP A 16 -12.85 -5.26 13.26
CA ASP A 16 -12.98 -6.56 12.59
C ASP A 16 -13.76 -6.37 11.26
N ALA A 17 -13.92 -7.44 10.48
CA ALA A 17 -14.68 -7.36 9.23
C ALA A 17 -16.19 -7.08 9.43
N GLN A 18 -16.76 -7.47 10.58
CA GLN A 18 -18.17 -7.22 10.88
C GLN A 18 -18.46 -5.74 11.12
N SER A 19 -17.46 -4.96 11.52
CA SER A 19 -17.55 -3.51 11.67
C SER A 19 -18.06 -2.83 10.39
N TYR A 20 -17.62 -3.28 9.22
CA TYR A 20 -18.09 -2.77 7.93
C TYR A 20 -19.55 -3.11 7.62
N ILE A 21 -20.09 -4.17 8.23
CA ILE A 21 -21.49 -4.59 8.04
C ILE A 21 -22.40 -3.91 9.07
N LEU A 22 -22.00 -3.93 10.34
CA LEU A 22 -22.78 -3.36 11.44
C LEU A 22 -22.87 -1.83 11.38
N PHE A 23 -21.83 -1.18 10.87
CA PHE A 23 -21.74 0.28 10.76
C PHE A 23 -21.63 0.73 9.29
N CYS A 24 -22.25 0.00 8.35
CA CYS A 24 -22.18 0.30 6.92
C CYS A 24 -22.60 1.74 6.57
N ASP A 25 -23.68 2.26 7.17
CA ASP A 25 -24.14 3.64 6.97
C ASP A 25 -23.05 4.71 7.26
N PHE A 26 -22.11 4.38 8.15
CA PHE A 26 -20.95 5.20 8.46
C PHE A 26 -19.79 4.90 7.52
N PHE A 27 -19.37 3.63 7.41
CA PHE A 27 -18.20 3.26 6.62
C PHE A 27 -18.38 3.54 5.12
N ASP A 28 -19.56 3.29 4.56
CA ASP A 28 -19.84 3.51 3.14
C ASP A 28 -19.72 4.99 2.78
N ARG A 29 -20.17 5.90 3.66
CA ARG A 29 -20.01 7.36 3.49
C ARG A 29 -18.55 7.80 3.58
N ILE A 30 -17.77 7.20 4.46
CA ILE A 30 -16.33 7.49 4.57
C ILE A 30 -15.61 6.99 3.31
N ILE A 31 -15.91 5.78 2.85
CA ILE A 31 -15.33 5.20 1.64
C ILE A 31 -15.70 6.06 0.42
N GLU A 32 -16.97 6.45 0.28
CA GLU A 32 -17.42 7.33 -0.80
C GLU A 32 -16.71 8.69 -0.77
N SER A 33 -16.61 9.32 0.40
CA SER A 33 -15.93 10.61 0.53
C SER A 33 -14.42 10.53 0.31
N TYR A 34 -13.78 9.43 0.71
CA TYR A 34 -12.33 9.29 0.63
C TYR A 34 -11.87 8.90 -0.78
N HIS A 35 -12.55 7.92 -1.38
CA HIS A 35 -12.18 7.36 -2.69
C HIS A 35 -12.89 8.03 -3.86
N GLY A 36 -13.96 8.81 -3.61
CA GLY A 36 -14.85 9.27 -4.67
C GLY A 36 -15.62 8.12 -5.34
N TYR A 37 -15.80 7.00 -4.61
CA TYR A 37 -16.42 5.78 -5.09
C TYR A 37 -17.64 5.41 -4.23
N LYS A 38 -18.83 5.42 -4.84
CA LYS A 38 -20.05 5.07 -4.13
C LYS A 38 -20.19 3.56 -4.00
N VAL A 39 -20.08 3.06 -2.77
CA VAL A 39 -20.38 1.66 -2.45
C VAL A 39 -21.89 1.44 -2.59
N THR A 40 -22.28 0.57 -3.52
CA THR A 40 -23.68 0.15 -3.68
C THR A 40 -23.77 -1.37 -3.66
N THR A 41 -24.95 -1.90 -3.33
CA THR A 41 -25.19 -3.34 -3.33
C THR A 41 -25.11 -3.97 -4.71
N ASP A 42 -25.28 -3.17 -5.77
CA ASP A 42 -25.33 -3.64 -7.16
C ASP A 42 -23.95 -3.61 -7.84
N THR A 43 -22.98 -2.92 -7.23
CA THR A 43 -21.61 -2.82 -7.71
C THR A 43 -20.71 -3.82 -7.01
N VAL A 44 -20.04 -4.67 -7.79
CA VAL A 44 -19.05 -5.63 -7.30
C VAL A 44 -17.66 -5.09 -7.57
N GLN A 45 -16.80 -5.11 -6.56
CA GLN A 45 -15.39 -4.81 -6.71
C GLN A 45 -14.73 -5.87 -7.60
N GLU A 46 -14.08 -5.42 -8.67
CA GLU A 46 -13.29 -6.30 -9.54
C GLU A 46 -11.90 -6.53 -8.96
N SER A 47 -11.27 -7.65 -9.32
CA SER A 47 -9.88 -7.95 -8.97
C SER A 47 -9.20 -8.61 -10.17
N ASP A 48 -8.02 -8.09 -10.52
CA ASP A 48 -7.18 -8.58 -11.62
C ASP A 48 -5.71 -8.57 -11.20
N PHE A 49 -5.17 -9.74 -10.88
CA PHE A 49 -3.75 -9.94 -10.58
C PHE A 49 -2.93 -10.39 -11.81
N ASN A 50 -3.48 -10.29 -13.02
CA ASN A 50 -2.74 -10.58 -14.23
C ASN A 50 -1.76 -9.44 -14.55
N TYR A 51 -0.58 -9.52 -13.94
CA TYR A 51 0.47 -8.51 -14.09
C TYR A 51 0.97 -8.33 -15.55
N ASP A 52 0.74 -9.30 -16.44
CA ASP A 52 1.09 -9.19 -17.86
C ASP A 52 0.24 -8.15 -18.60
N ASN A 53 -0.91 -7.74 -18.02
CA ASN A 53 -1.76 -6.68 -18.56
C ASN A 53 -1.21 -5.27 -18.31
N LEU A 54 -0.22 -5.11 -17.41
CA LEU A 54 0.40 -3.82 -17.13
C LEU A 54 1.30 -3.38 -18.28
N LYS A 55 1.13 -2.14 -18.75
CA LYS A 55 1.87 -1.58 -19.89
C LYS A 55 2.92 -0.58 -19.40
N GLY A 56 4.19 -0.96 -19.58
CA GLY A 56 5.36 -0.18 -19.14
C GLY A 56 5.58 -0.26 -17.64
N GLY A 57 6.23 0.77 -17.07
CA GLY A 57 6.57 0.80 -15.64
C GLY A 57 7.95 0.21 -15.32
N ASP A 58 8.63 -0.28 -16.35
CA ASP A 58 10.04 -0.69 -16.42
C ASP A 58 10.93 0.39 -17.08
N ASP A 59 10.33 1.45 -17.61
CA ASP A 59 10.92 2.42 -18.54
C ASP A 59 10.84 3.87 -18.04
N PHE A 60 10.69 4.10 -16.73
CA PHE A 60 10.77 5.46 -16.20
C PHE A 60 12.16 6.08 -16.42
N ASP A 61 12.20 7.40 -16.62
CA ASP A 61 13.47 8.11 -16.70
C ASP A 61 14.16 8.13 -15.33
N GLN A 62 15.27 7.40 -15.23
CA GLN A 62 16.06 7.20 -14.02
C GLN A 62 16.73 8.49 -13.50
N ALA A 63 16.77 9.57 -14.29
CA ALA A 63 17.18 10.87 -13.79
C ALA A 63 16.15 11.49 -12.82
N TYR A 64 14.89 11.05 -12.92
CA TYR A 64 13.78 11.56 -12.11
C TYR A 64 13.18 10.47 -11.21
N ALA A 65 12.95 9.26 -11.70
CA ALA A 65 12.43 8.14 -10.92
C ALA A 65 13.58 7.42 -10.19
N MET A 66 13.51 7.37 -8.86
CA MET A 66 14.60 6.89 -8.00
C MET A 66 14.35 5.50 -7.42
N SER A 67 13.10 5.20 -7.09
CA SER A 67 12.71 3.90 -6.54
C SER A 67 11.21 3.72 -6.67
N CYS A 68 10.74 2.49 -6.53
CA CYS A 68 9.32 2.19 -6.47
C CYS A 68 9.02 1.21 -5.35
N GLU A 69 7.77 1.24 -4.90
CA GLU A 69 7.25 0.33 -3.90
C GLU A 69 5.81 -0.02 -4.23
N VAL A 70 5.50 -1.32 -4.21
CA VAL A 70 4.13 -1.85 -4.30
C VAL A 70 3.84 -2.61 -3.02
N THR A 71 2.72 -2.28 -2.38
CA THR A 71 2.30 -2.93 -1.14
C THR A 71 0.91 -3.53 -1.28
N ALA A 72 0.67 -4.64 -0.58
CA ALA A 72 -0.65 -5.26 -0.51
C ALA A 72 -0.99 -5.69 0.93
N GLY A 73 -2.07 -5.15 1.49
CA GLY A 73 -2.60 -5.50 2.80
C GLY A 73 -3.58 -6.67 2.73
N ARG A 74 -3.47 -7.64 3.64
CA ARG A 74 -4.43 -8.76 3.74
C ARG A 74 -4.79 -9.01 5.21
N SER A 75 -6.09 -9.17 5.43
CA SER A 75 -6.65 -9.63 6.69
C SER A 75 -7.27 -11.01 6.53
N THR A 76 -7.28 -11.76 7.61
CA THR A 76 -7.66 -13.18 7.68
C THR A 76 -9.02 -13.28 8.35
N GLU A 77 -9.94 -14.08 7.78
CA GLU A 77 -11.24 -14.36 8.40
C GLU A 77 -11.08 -14.96 9.82
N ASP A 78 -12.12 -14.82 10.63
CA ASP A 78 -12.21 -15.30 12.03
C ASP A 78 -11.36 -14.54 13.08
N TYR A 79 -10.62 -13.50 12.68
CA TYR A 79 -9.78 -12.72 13.57
C TYR A 79 -10.15 -11.23 13.57
N CYS A 80 -10.12 -10.60 14.74
CA CYS A 80 -10.19 -9.14 14.83
C CYS A 80 -8.95 -8.50 14.22
N PHE A 81 -9.08 -7.29 13.67
CA PHE A 81 -7.98 -6.50 13.14
C PHE A 81 -7.02 -6.04 14.25
N PRO A 82 -5.77 -5.62 13.92
CA PRO A 82 -4.75 -5.29 14.92
C PRO A 82 -5.16 -4.19 15.92
N THR A 83 -6.07 -3.32 15.51
CA THR A 83 -6.69 -2.29 16.36
C THR A 83 -7.40 -2.88 17.58
N HIS A 84 -8.00 -4.07 17.45
CA HIS A 84 -8.85 -4.66 18.48
C HIS A 84 -8.44 -6.07 18.94
N CYS A 85 -7.62 -6.80 18.17
CA CYS A 85 -7.27 -8.19 18.48
C CYS A 85 -6.64 -8.37 19.87
N SER A 86 -6.97 -9.49 20.50
CA SER A 86 -6.33 -9.95 21.74
C SER A 86 -4.91 -10.46 21.48
N ARG A 87 -4.10 -10.59 22.54
CA ARG A 87 -2.79 -11.28 22.45
C ARG A 87 -2.91 -12.70 21.90
N GLY A 88 -3.99 -13.40 22.26
CA GLY A 88 -4.26 -14.77 21.80
C GLY A 88 -4.46 -14.85 20.29
N GLU A 89 -5.36 -14.02 19.75
CA GLU A 89 -5.61 -13.92 18.31
C GLU A 89 -4.34 -13.52 17.55
N ARG A 90 -3.61 -12.51 18.05
CA ARG A 90 -2.37 -12.05 17.42
C ARG A 90 -1.32 -13.16 17.31
N ARG A 91 -1.15 -13.94 18.38
CA ARG A 91 -0.24 -15.11 18.40
C ARG A 91 -0.71 -16.20 17.45
N GLN A 92 -2.02 -16.45 17.35
CA GLN A 92 -2.58 -17.40 16.39
C GLN A 92 -2.32 -16.97 14.95
N LEU A 93 -2.50 -15.68 14.62
CA LEU A 93 -2.18 -15.12 13.31
C LEU A 93 -0.70 -15.33 12.94
N LEU A 94 0.23 -15.11 13.88
CA LEU A 94 1.65 -15.39 13.64
C LEU A 94 1.91 -16.90 13.44
N THR A 95 1.27 -17.76 14.25
CA THR A 95 1.36 -19.22 14.08
C THR A 95 0.82 -19.68 12.73
N LEU A 96 -0.25 -19.07 12.21
CA LEU A 96 -0.78 -19.35 10.88
C LEU A 96 0.17 -18.87 9.76
N ALA A 97 0.81 -17.71 9.95
CA ALA A 97 1.71 -17.15 8.95
C ALA A 97 3.00 -17.95 8.78
N LYS A 98 3.56 -18.52 9.87
CA LYS A 98 4.84 -19.27 9.84
C LYS A 98 4.92 -20.35 8.76
N PRO A 99 4.04 -21.37 8.72
CA PRO A 99 4.13 -22.43 7.70
C PRO A 99 3.91 -21.89 6.27
N VAL A 100 3.10 -20.85 6.10
CA VAL A 100 2.89 -20.21 4.79
C VAL A 100 4.18 -19.54 4.31
N LEU A 101 4.89 -18.84 5.20
CA LEU A 101 6.15 -18.16 4.90
C LEU A 101 7.31 -19.15 4.70
N GLU A 102 7.32 -20.27 5.43
CA GLU A 102 8.27 -21.37 5.19
C GLU A 102 8.10 -21.96 3.79
N GLN A 103 6.85 -22.22 3.37
CA GLN A 103 6.55 -22.69 2.02
C GLN A 103 6.81 -21.64 0.93
N LEU A 104 6.70 -20.35 1.26
CA LEU A 104 7.14 -19.27 0.38
C LEU A 104 8.66 -19.29 0.20
N GLY A 105 9.38 -19.58 1.29
CA GLY A 105 10.82 -19.71 1.37
C GLY A 105 11.44 -20.78 0.46
N GLU A 106 10.66 -21.76 0.00
CA GLU A 106 11.10 -22.76 -0.97
C GLU A 106 11.41 -22.16 -2.34
N ASP A 107 10.59 -21.19 -2.78
CA ASP A 107 10.77 -20.49 -4.07
C ASP A 107 11.56 -19.18 -3.90
N LEU A 108 11.35 -18.48 -2.79
CA LEU A 108 11.96 -17.20 -2.46
C LEU A 108 12.65 -17.29 -1.10
N PRO A 109 13.91 -17.76 -1.04
CA PRO A 109 14.63 -17.93 0.21
C PRO A 109 14.61 -16.65 1.04
N GLY A 110 14.03 -16.74 2.25
CA GLY A 110 13.88 -15.63 3.17
C GLY A 110 14.05 -16.06 4.62
N LYS A 111 14.04 -15.09 5.53
CA LYS A 111 14.14 -15.32 6.98
C LYS A 111 13.02 -14.57 7.68
N LEU A 112 12.37 -15.24 8.64
CA LEU A 112 11.42 -14.61 9.54
C LEU A 112 12.18 -14.05 10.75
N TYR A 113 11.93 -12.78 11.03
CA TYR A 113 12.48 -12.05 12.16
C TYR A 113 11.35 -11.60 13.08
N SER A 114 11.48 -11.87 14.36
CA SER A 114 10.76 -11.11 15.38
C SER A 114 11.27 -9.67 15.42
N ILE A 115 10.46 -8.76 15.96
CA ILE A 115 10.87 -7.37 16.13
C ILE A 115 12.09 -7.25 17.05
N ASP A 116 12.19 -8.11 18.07
CA ASP A 116 13.34 -8.17 18.97
C ASP A 116 14.62 -8.61 18.24
N GLU A 117 14.53 -9.55 17.30
CA GLU A 117 15.71 -9.96 16.49
C GLU A 117 16.16 -8.84 15.54
N LEU A 118 15.23 -8.09 14.97
CA LEU A 118 15.55 -6.97 14.06
C LEU A 118 16.34 -5.86 14.76
N SER A 119 16.03 -5.54 16.02
CA SER A 119 16.75 -4.51 16.77
C SER A 119 18.20 -4.88 17.06
N HIS A 120 18.52 -6.18 17.04
CA HIS A 120 19.85 -6.72 17.29
C HIS A 120 20.70 -6.94 16.03
N GLU A 121 20.10 -7.29 14.87
CA GLU A 121 20.86 -7.54 13.63
C GLU A 121 21.29 -6.28 12.87
N SER A 122 20.62 -5.12 13.06
CA SER A 122 21.02 -3.90 12.36
C SER A 122 22.19 -3.21 13.07
N GLU A 123 23.42 -3.38 12.58
CA GLU A 123 24.60 -2.63 13.06
C GLU A 123 24.43 -1.10 12.92
N ASP A 124 23.50 -0.63 12.06
CA ASP A 124 23.35 0.78 11.71
C ASP A 124 22.11 1.49 12.29
N ARG A 125 21.22 0.83 13.07
CA ARG A 125 20.03 1.49 13.65
C ARG A 125 19.51 0.84 14.95
N ARG A 126 20.22 1.03 16.07
CA ARG A 126 19.74 0.74 17.45
C ARG A 126 18.60 1.67 17.93
N ALA A 127 17.62 1.99 17.09
CA ALA A 127 16.54 2.90 17.47
C ALA A 127 15.20 2.70 16.73
N VAL A 128 15.09 1.83 15.73
CA VAL A 128 13.90 1.89 14.84
C VAL A 128 12.65 1.24 15.43
N MET A 129 12.76 0.23 16.31
CA MET A 129 11.57 -0.49 16.80
C MET A 129 11.57 -0.89 18.29
N ASP A 130 12.49 -0.37 19.11
CA ASP A 130 12.46 -0.58 20.58
C ASP A 130 11.17 -0.05 21.21
N SER A 131 10.53 0.92 20.56
CA SER A 131 9.21 1.41 20.92
C SER A 131 8.31 1.46 19.68
N PRO A 132 7.00 1.20 19.82
CA PRO A 132 6.08 1.26 18.71
C PRO A 132 5.97 2.70 18.16
N PRO A 133 5.86 2.88 16.84
CA PRO A 133 5.64 4.19 16.24
C PRO A 133 4.42 4.92 16.84
N LEU A 134 4.53 6.23 17.02
CA LEU A 134 3.41 7.07 17.52
C LEU A 134 2.15 6.94 16.66
N SER A 135 2.29 6.70 15.36
CA SER A 135 1.17 6.43 14.45
C SER A 135 0.37 5.21 14.89
N LEU A 136 1.04 4.10 15.24
CA LEU A 136 0.41 2.85 15.70
C LEU A 136 -0.15 2.96 17.12
N ILE A 137 0.50 3.75 17.99
CA ILE A 137 0.01 4.01 19.35
C ILE A 137 -1.35 4.69 19.32
N LYS A 138 -1.51 5.72 18.48
CA LYS A 138 -2.74 6.52 18.39
C LYS A 138 -3.98 5.71 17.99
N ILE A 139 -3.76 4.58 17.30
CA ILE A 139 -4.84 3.74 16.75
C ILE A 139 -5.00 2.41 17.48
N GLY A 140 -4.30 2.20 18.61
CA GLY A 140 -4.43 1.00 19.42
C GLY A 140 -3.75 -0.26 18.88
N VAL A 141 -3.04 -0.17 17.76
CA VAL A 141 -2.28 -1.29 17.14
C VAL A 141 -1.04 -1.65 17.98
N ALA A 142 -0.50 -0.68 18.72
CA ALA A 142 0.71 -0.85 19.53
C ALA A 142 0.53 -1.65 20.84
N ARG A 143 -0.67 -2.14 21.17
CA ARG A 143 -0.94 -2.87 22.43
C ARG A 143 -0.06 -4.12 22.53
N ASP A 144 0.55 -4.36 23.69
CA ASP A 144 1.43 -5.53 23.92
C ASP A 144 2.68 -5.58 23.01
N TRP A 145 3.18 -4.45 22.51
CA TRP A 145 4.40 -4.44 21.69
C TRP A 145 5.60 -5.06 22.44
N PRO A 146 6.46 -5.89 21.78
CA PRO A 146 6.41 -6.33 20.38
C PRO A 146 5.76 -7.72 20.16
N ASP A 147 4.93 -8.22 21.10
CA ASP A 147 4.40 -9.59 21.11
C ASP A 147 3.78 -10.02 19.77
N ALA A 148 4.24 -11.14 19.21
CA ALA A 148 3.73 -11.73 17.97
C ALA A 148 3.75 -10.83 16.72
N ARG A 149 4.67 -9.85 16.67
CA ARG A 149 4.97 -9.08 15.45
C ARG A 149 6.22 -9.64 14.80
N ALA A 150 6.20 -9.70 13.48
CA ALA A 150 7.32 -10.24 12.73
C ALA A 150 7.46 -9.59 11.35
N LEU A 151 8.66 -9.72 10.80
CA LEU A 151 9.01 -9.36 9.44
C LEU A 151 9.63 -10.58 8.77
N TRP A 152 9.05 -11.05 7.68
CA TRP A 152 9.74 -11.98 6.80
C TRP A 152 10.41 -11.20 5.68
N LEU A 153 11.71 -11.40 5.51
CA LEU A 153 12.52 -10.70 4.51
C LEU A 153 13.13 -11.71 3.54
N VAL A 154 12.88 -11.51 2.24
CA VAL A 154 13.55 -12.27 1.18
C VAL A 154 15.02 -11.85 1.10
N ARG A 155 15.92 -12.80 0.88
CA ARG A 155 17.39 -12.57 0.90
C ARG A 155 17.87 -11.52 -0.09
N ASP A 156 17.20 -11.37 -1.23
CA ASP A 156 17.55 -10.36 -2.24
C ASP A 156 16.98 -8.97 -1.93
N GLY A 157 16.19 -8.83 -0.85
CA GLY A 157 15.57 -7.59 -0.42
C GLY A 157 14.39 -7.12 -1.29
N THR A 158 13.96 -7.91 -2.26
CA THR A 158 12.92 -7.50 -3.23
C THR A 158 11.49 -7.59 -2.67
N LEU A 159 11.30 -8.39 -1.61
CA LEU A 159 10.02 -8.59 -0.94
C LEU A 159 10.21 -8.70 0.57
N ALA A 160 9.34 -8.02 1.29
CA ALA A 160 9.18 -8.11 2.73
C ALA A 160 7.70 -8.34 3.08
N ILE A 161 7.43 -9.12 4.12
CA ILE A 161 6.07 -9.41 4.59
C ILE A 161 6.01 -9.11 6.08
N TRP A 162 5.28 -8.06 6.42
CA TRP A 162 4.98 -7.71 7.80
C TRP A 162 3.83 -8.55 8.32
N VAL A 163 3.96 -9.03 9.55
CA VAL A 163 2.93 -9.80 10.26
C VAL A 163 2.50 -9.03 11.52
N ASN A 164 1.19 -8.85 11.69
CA ASN A 164 0.55 -8.19 12.85
C ASN A 164 0.99 -6.74 13.10
N MET A 165 1.22 -5.98 12.03
CA MET A 165 1.51 -4.54 12.08
C MET A 165 0.21 -3.74 11.92
N GLU A 166 0.07 -2.94 10.86
CA GLU A 166 -1.16 -2.18 10.58
C GLU A 166 -2.36 -3.09 10.24
N ASP A 167 -2.07 -4.20 9.56
CA ASP A 167 -3.00 -5.29 9.25
C ASP A 167 -2.38 -6.65 9.63
N HIS A 168 -3.10 -7.75 9.41
CA HIS A 168 -2.56 -9.09 9.73
C HIS A 168 -1.33 -9.41 8.90
N LEU A 169 -1.38 -9.07 7.61
CA LEU A 169 -0.27 -9.20 6.67
C LEU A 169 -0.15 -7.94 5.80
N LYS A 170 1.07 -7.48 5.59
CA LYS A 170 1.37 -6.45 4.59
C LYS A 170 2.59 -6.86 3.79
N LEU A 171 2.38 -7.21 2.53
CA LEU A 171 3.44 -7.51 1.58
C LEU A 171 3.96 -6.19 1.02
N VAL A 172 5.27 -6.08 0.87
CA VAL A 172 5.97 -4.88 0.42
C VAL A 172 7.06 -5.32 -0.55
N SER A 173 6.91 -4.98 -1.84
CA SER A 173 7.98 -5.12 -2.81
C SER A 173 8.60 -3.75 -3.06
N TYR A 174 9.89 -3.63 -2.78
CA TYR A 174 10.66 -2.40 -2.96
C TYR A 174 11.74 -2.62 -4.02
N ARG A 175 11.94 -1.62 -4.89
CA ARG A 175 13.03 -1.64 -5.85
C ARG A 175 13.68 -0.28 -6.02
N SER A 176 15.01 -0.26 -6.01
CA SER A 176 15.83 0.95 -6.22
C SER A 176 16.06 1.31 -7.70
N ASP A 177 15.61 0.47 -8.64
CA ASP A 177 15.67 0.73 -10.08
C ASP A 177 14.37 1.36 -10.62
N ALA A 178 13.43 1.67 -9.72
CA ALA A 178 12.09 2.15 -10.04
C ALA A 178 11.30 1.28 -11.03
N CYS A 179 11.65 -0.01 -11.19
CA CYS A 179 10.91 -0.94 -12.05
C CYS A 179 9.61 -1.39 -11.38
N LEU A 180 8.57 -0.57 -11.51
CA LEU A 180 7.25 -0.80 -10.92
C LEU A 180 6.60 -2.07 -11.48
N GLN A 181 6.88 -2.43 -12.74
CA GLN A 181 6.38 -3.66 -13.36
C GLN A 181 6.81 -4.91 -12.59
N GLU A 182 8.11 -5.05 -12.31
CA GLU A 182 8.63 -6.20 -11.57
C GLU A 182 8.21 -6.17 -10.09
N ALA A 183 8.10 -4.99 -9.48
CA ALA A 183 7.57 -4.85 -8.12
C ALA A 183 6.10 -5.31 -8.03
N PHE A 184 5.26 -4.90 -8.99
CA PHE A 184 3.86 -5.29 -9.07
C PHE A 184 3.69 -6.79 -9.32
N LYS A 185 4.45 -7.35 -10.27
CA LYS A 185 4.50 -8.78 -10.54
C LYS A 185 4.88 -9.59 -9.31
N THR A 186 5.90 -9.15 -8.57
CA THR A 186 6.32 -9.78 -7.32
C THR A 186 5.16 -9.82 -6.30
N ILE A 187 4.42 -8.72 -6.14
CA ILE A 187 3.24 -8.69 -5.26
C ILE A 187 2.15 -9.64 -5.75
N CYS A 188 1.78 -9.59 -7.04
CA CYS A 188 0.70 -10.42 -7.60
C CYS A 188 0.95 -11.92 -7.38
N ILE A 189 2.15 -12.40 -7.73
CA ILE A 189 2.53 -13.82 -7.60
C ILE A 189 2.43 -14.25 -6.13
N ASN A 190 3.00 -13.46 -5.22
CA ASN A 190 3.12 -13.87 -3.83
C ASN A 190 1.80 -13.73 -3.07
N VAL A 191 0.98 -12.71 -3.35
CA VAL A 191 -0.36 -12.59 -2.76
C VAL A 191 -1.24 -13.76 -3.17
N LEU A 192 -1.29 -14.14 -4.45
CA LEU A 192 -2.09 -15.27 -4.93
C LEU A 192 -1.62 -16.60 -4.34
N LYS A 193 -0.31 -16.79 -4.21
CA LYS A 193 0.26 -17.98 -3.56
C LYS A 193 -0.17 -18.02 -2.08
N MET A 194 -0.02 -16.92 -1.35
CA MET A 194 -0.45 -16.84 0.05
C MET A 194 -1.95 -17.08 0.20
N GLU A 195 -2.78 -16.48 -0.65
CA GLU A 195 -4.23 -16.68 -0.62
C GLU A 195 -4.60 -18.16 -0.79
N THR A 196 -3.94 -18.86 -1.72
CA THR A 196 -4.12 -20.31 -1.94
C THR A 196 -3.74 -21.10 -0.69
N LEU A 197 -2.64 -20.74 -0.01
CA LEU A 197 -2.19 -21.41 1.20
C LEU A 197 -3.10 -21.15 2.40
N TYR A 198 -3.52 -19.90 2.61
CA TYR A 198 -4.47 -19.53 3.66
C TYR A 198 -5.84 -20.20 3.47
N LYS A 199 -6.31 -20.32 2.22
CA LYS A 199 -7.51 -21.13 1.89
C LYS A 199 -7.34 -22.60 2.28
N LYS A 200 -6.19 -23.22 2.00
CA LYS A 200 -5.89 -24.61 2.40
C LYS A 200 -5.87 -24.78 3.92
N LEU A 201 -5.42 -23.76 4.65
CA LEU A 201 -5.44 -23.71 6.11
C LEU A 201 -6.83 -23.42 6.69
N ARG A 202 -7.87 -23.27 5.86
CA ARG A 202 -9.25 -22.90 6.25
C ARG A 202 -9.36 -21.53 6.93
N HIS A 203 -8.43 -20.64 6.64
CA HIS A 203 -8.43 -19.25 7.12
C HIS A 203 -8.25 -18.32 5.92
N PRO A 204 -9.22 -18.23 4.99
CA PRO A 204 -9.09 -17.40 3.80
C PRO A 204 -8.93 -15.92 4.18
N PHE A 205 -8.36 -15.14 3.26
CA PHE A 205 -8.40 -13.68 3.39
C PHE A 205 -9.82 -13.15 3.21
N ILE A 206 -10.10 -12.04 3.87
CA ILE A 206 -11.43 -11.43 3.91
C ILE A 206 -11.70 -10.73 2.57
N TRP A 207 -12.69 -11.25 1.84
CA TRP A 207 -13.23 -10.65 0.63
C TRP A 207 -14.73 -10.42 0.79
N LYS A 208 -15.20 -9.21 0.49
CA LYS A 208 -16.65 -8.89 0.43
C LYS A 208 -16.97 -8.34 -0.95
N PRO A 209 -18.03 -8.80 -1.65
CA PRO A 209 -18.30 -8.40 -3.03
C PRO A 209 -18.32 -6.88 -3.29
N HIS A 210 -18.86 -6.07 -2.37
CA HIS A 210 -18.99 -4.62 -2.51
C HIS A 210 -17.77 -3.83 -1.99
N LEU A 211 -16.86 -4.47 -1.25
CA LEU A 211 -15.66 -3.82 -0.67
C LEU A 211 -14.35 -4.37 -1.23
N GLY A 212 -14.36 -5.52 -1.90
CA GLY A 212 -13.15 -6.27 -2.24
C GLY A 212 -12.42 -6.83 -1.03
N TRP A 213 -11.09 -6.72 -1.05
CA TRP A 213 -10.21 -7.09 0.05
C TRP A 213 -10.45 -6.16 1.23
N VAL A 214 -10.83 -6.74 2.37
CA VAL A 214 -11.16 -5.98 3.58
C VAL A 214 -9.97 -5.97 4.54
N VAL A 215 -9.59 -4.76 4.96
CA VAL A 215 -8.51 -4.46 5.90
C VAL A 215 -9.01 -3.48 6.97
N SER A 216 -8.18 -3.18 7.96
CA SER A 216 -8.54 -2.32 9.10
C SER A 216 -8.97 -0.91 8.66
N SER A 217 -8.26 -0.33 7.70
CA SER A 217 -8.52 1.02 7.23
C SER A 217 -9.48 1.07 6.04
N PRO A 218 -10.57 1.85 6.07
CA PRO A 218 -11.39 2.08 4.89
C PRO A 218 -10.64 2.84 3.78
N ALA A 219 -9.46 3.41 4.06
CA ALA A 219 -8.58 3.97 3.04
C ALA A 219 -7.93 2.90 2.15
N GLU A 220 -7.93 1.64 2.58
CA GLU A 220 -7.18 0.55 1.94
C GLU A 220 -8.10 -0.62 1.52
N VAL A 221 -9.43 -0.50 1.64
CA VAL A 221 -10.36 -1.51 1.08
C VAL A 221 -10.35 -1.49 -0.45
N GLY A 222 -10.84 -2.55 -1.08
CA GLY A 222 -10.90 -2.71 -2.53
C GLY A 222 -9.83 -3.69 -3.01
N THR A 223 -8.80 -3.16 -3.62
CA THR A 223 -7.59 -3.89 -4.04
C THR A 223 -6.68 -4.24 -2.86
N GLY A 224 -6.74 -3.46 -1.77
CA GLY A 224 -5.74 -3.53 -0.70
C GLY A 224 -4.34 -3.15 -1.17
N LEU A 225 -4.20 -2.53 -2.34
CA LEU A 225 -2.93 -2.30 -3.02
C LEU A 225 -2.58 -0.82 -3.09
N LYS A 226 -1.32 -0.51 -2.77
CA LYS A 226 -0.74 0.83 -2.97
C LYS A 226 0.53 0.70 -3.79
N ALA A 227 0.52 1.28 -4.97
CA ALA A 227 1.67 1.42 -5.86
C ALA A 227 2.25 2.83 -5.75
N SER A 228 3.57 2.95 -5.69
CA SER A 228 4.23 4.22 -5.51
C SER A 228 5.59 4.30 -6.19
N VAL A 229 5.95 5.50 -6.63
CA VAL A 229 7.26 5.82 -7.21
C VAL A 229 7.82 7.04 -6.52
N THR A 230 9.06 6.93 -6.06
CA THR A 230 9.83 8.07 -5.55
C THR A 230 10.42 8.81 -6.74
N VAL A 231 10.04 10.08 -6.89
CA VAL A 231 10.41 10.92 -8.02
C VAL A 231 11.05 12.22 -7.56
N LYS A 232 11.98 12.73 -8.38
CA LYS A 232 12.58 14.04 -8.24
C LYS A 232 11.83 15.05 -9.12
N LEU A 233 11.11 15.99 -8.53
CA LEU A 233 10.31 17.01 -9.21
C LEU A 233 10.59 18.37 -8.56
N LEU A 234 11.50 19.17 -9.10
CA LEU A 234 11.90 20.44 -8.50
C LEU A 234 10.96 21.58 -8.91
N HIS A 235 10.64 21.68 -10.20
CA HIS A 235 9.90 22.81 -10.76
C HIS A 235 8.39 22.58 -10.70
N LEU A 236 7.95 21.35 -10.98
CA LEU A 236 6.54 20.98 -10.95
C LEU A 236 5.95 21.09 -9.55
N ALA A 237 6.75 20.83 -8.51
CA ALA A 237 6.34 20.96 -7.12
C ALA A 237 5.97 22.41 -6.72
N GLU A 238 6.53 23.42 -7.40
CA GLU A 238 6.23 24.83 -7.17
C GLU A 238 5.07 25.33 -8.05
N ASN A 239 4.56 24.49 -8.96
CA ASN A 239 3.50 24.87 -9.88
C ASN A 239 2.15 24.99 -9.15
N LYS A 240 1.48 26.14 -9.29
CA LYS A 240 0.17 26.41 -8.67
C LYS A 240 -0.95 25.46 -9.07
N ARG A 241 -0.80 24.73 -10.19
CA ARG A 241 -1.79 23.77 -10.69
C ARG A 241 -1.51 22.33 -10.28
N LEU A 242 -0.46 22.08 -9.49
CA LEU A 242 -0.06 20.73 -9.10
C LEU A 242 -1.21 19.95 -8.46
N ASP A 243 -1.93 20.57 -7.52
CA ASP A 243 -3.05 19.93 -6.82
C ASP A 243 -4.15 19.52 -7.82
N ASP A 244 -4.53 20.40 -8.75
CA ASP A 244 -5.52 20.09 -9.81
C ASP A 244 -5.02 18.98 -10.75
N ILE A 245 -3.73 18.96 -11.10
CA ILE A 245 -3.14 17.89 -11.92
C ILE A 245 -3.21 16.55 -11.17
N LEU A 246 -2.82 16.52 -9.90
CA LEU A 246 -2.85 15.31 -9.07
C LEU A 246 -4.26 14.79 -8.87
N ASP A 247 -5.23 15.68 -8.59
CA ASP A 247 -6.64 15.33 -8.45
C ASP A 247 -7.20 14.70 -9.73
N ARG A 248 -6.92 15.28 -10.91
CA ARG A 248 -7.35 14.73 -12.21
C ARG A 248 -6.70 13.39 -12.53
N LEU A 249 -5.45 13.20 -12.11
CA LEU A 249 -4.74 11.94 -12.24
C LEU A 249 -5.17 10.91 -11.19
N ARG A 250 -5.93 11.30 -10.16
CA ARG A 250 -6.25 10.50 -8.96
C ARG A 250 -5.00 9.96 -8.27
N LEU A 251 -3.97 10.80 -8.22
CA LEU A 251 -2.70 10.52 -7.55
C LEU A 251 -2.57 11.36 -6.30
N GLN A 252 -1.76 10.87 -5.39
CA GLN A 252 -1.31 11.60 -4.21
C GLN A 252 0.20 11.76 -4.27
N MET A 253 0.70 12.92 -3.84
CA MET A 253 2.12 13.21 -3.75
C MET A 253 2.50 13.59 -2.32
N GLU A 254 3.52 12.92 -1.75
CA GLU A 254 4.00 13.15 -0.38
C GLU A 254 5.48 13.54 -0.40
N ALA A 255 5.88 14.55 0.37
CA ALA A 255 7.30 14.92 0.50
C ALA A 255 8.06 13.90 1.34
N THR A 256 9.26 13.50 0.90
CA THR A 256 10.09 12.51 1.63
C THR A 256 10.96 13.13 2.73
N GLY A 257 10.91 14.45 2.89
CA GLY A 257 11.81 15.22 3.76
C GLY A 257 13.08 15.69 3.05
N CYS A 258 13.40 15.14 1.88
CA CYS A 258 14.45 15.64 1.01
C CYS A 258 13.87 16.66 0.00
N PRO A 259 14.49 17.86 -0.16
CA PRO A 259 14.00 18.86 -1.10
C PRO A 259 13.91 18.33 -2.53
N GLY A 260 12.76 18.55 -3.18
CA GLY A 260 12.54 18.12 -4.56
C GLY A 260 12.26 16.63 -4.74
N ILE A 261 12.23 15.83 -3.68
CA ILE A 261 11.96 14.39 -3.74
C ILE A 261 10.59 14.10 -3.13
N TYR A 262 9.76 13.42 -3.90
CA TYR A 262 8.38 13.14 -3.57
C TYR A 262 8.04 11.67 -3.83
N LYS A 263 7.18 11.09 -3.00
CA LYS A 263 6.55 9.79 -3.23
C LYS A 263 5.19 10.02 -3.88
N VAL A 264 5.05 9.59 -5.14
CA VAL A 264 3.78 9.65 -5.88
C VAL A 264 3.11 8.27 -5.80
N SER A 265 1.83 8.23 -5.48
CA SER A 265 1.07 6.96 -5.34
C SER A 265 -0.39 7.11 -5.77
N ASN A 266 -1.08 6.00 -6.00
CA ASN A 266 -2.52 6.01 -6.22
C ASN A 266 -3.27 6.52 -4.98
N LEU A 267 -4.32 7.31 -5.18
CA LEU A 267 -5.19 7.77 -4.09
C LEU A 267 -6.30 6.75 -3.79
N GLN A 268 -7.01 6.31 -4.84
CA GLN A 268 -8.10 5.35 -4.73
C GLN A 268 -7.57 3.91 -4.68
N THR A 269 -8.23 3.06 -3.90
CA THR A 269 -7.94 1.61 -3.84
C THR A 269 -9.15 0.74 -4.16
N ILE A 270 -10.34 1.32 -4.29
CA ILE A 270 -11.63 0.66 -4.58
C ILE A 270 -12.27 1.26 -5.83
N GLY A 271 -13.11 0.49 -6.52
CA GLY A 271 -13.75 0.88 -7.78
C GLY A 271 -12.87 0.76 -9.02
N VAL A 272 -11.67 0.20 -8.85
CA VAL A 272 -10.69 -0.14 -9.89
C VAL A 272 -10.02 -1.45 -9.52
N ASN A 273 -9.56 -2.22 -10.49
CA ASN A 273 -8.77 -3.42 -10.21
C ASN A 273 -7.27 -3.08 -10.04
N GLU A 274 -6.47 -4.07 -9.62
CA GLU A 274 -5.06 -3.91 -9.27
C GLU A 274 -4.19 -3.49 -10.46
N VAL A 275 -4.46 -4.02 -11.66
CA VAL A 275 -3.76 -3.64 -12.91
C VAL A 275 -4.10 -2.20 -13.27
N GLU A 276 -5.38 -1.83 -13.29
CA GLU A 276 -5.83 -0.48 -13.64
C GLU A 276 -5.27 0.58 -12.69
N LEU A 277 -5.30 0.30 -11.39
CA LEU A 277 -4.73 1.16 -10.36
C LEU A 277 -3.23 1.35 -10.56
N THR A 278 -2.49 0.27 -10.85
CA THR A 278 -1.05 0.35 -11.08
C THR A 278 -0.74 1.07 -12.40
N GLN A 279 -1.53 0.84 -13.45
CA GLN A 279 -1.40 1.53 -14.73
C GLN A 279 -1.59 3.04 -14.58
N LEU A 280 -2.55 3.47 -13.75
CA LEU A 280 -2.78 4.88 -13.44
C LEU A 280 -1.53 5.53 -12.82
N VAL A 281 -0.82 4.81 -11.95
CA VAL A 281 0.47 5.28 -11.39
C VAL A 281 1.54 5.37 -12.47
N VAL A 282 1.67 4.36 -13.34
CA VAL A 282 2.64 4.37 -14.45
C VAL A 282 2.41 5.58 -15.37
N ASP A 283 1.19 5.76 -15.84
CA ASP A 283 0.84 6.83 -16.78
C ASP A 283 0.99 8.21 -16.13
N GLY A 284 0.54 8.31 -14.88
CA GLY A 284 0.62 9.51 -14.08
C GLY A 284 2.07 9.97 -13.84
N VAL A 285 2.93 9.07 -13.36
CA VAL A 285 4.35 9.36 -13.10
C VAL A 285 5.06 9.76 -14.39
N LYS A 286 4.81 9.06 -15.52
CA LYS A 286 5.37 9.43 -16.82
C LYS A 286 4.96 10.85 -17.25
N LEU A 287 3.71 11.24 -16.99
CA LEU A 287 3.24 12.59 -17.30
C LEU A 287 3.89 13.64 -16.40
N LEU A 288 3.99 13.39 -15.09
CA LEU A 288 4.63 14.31 -14.14
C LEU A 288 6.11 14.54 -14.51
N ILE A 289 6.85 13.48 -14.84
CA ILE A 289 8.24 13.60 -15.32
C ILE A 289 8.31 14.41 -16.61
N ARG A 290 7.38 14.22 -17.54
CA ARG A 290 7.31 15.00 -18.79
C ARG A 290 7.05 16.49 -18.51
N MET A 291 6.17 16.80 -17.57
CA MET A 291 5.89 18.18 -17.16
C MET A 291 7.12 18.82 -16.50
N GLU A 292 7.80 18.11 -15.60
CA GLU A 292 9.04 18.58 -14.96
C GLU A 292 10.08 18.96 -16.01
N LYS A 293 10.36 18.07 -16.97
CA LYS A 293 11.29 18.33 -18.07
C LYS A 293 10.95 19.57 -18.89
N ARG A 294 9.66 19.88 -19.07
CA ARG A 294 9.25 21.09 -19.79
C ARG A 294 9.47 22.34 -18.96
N LEU A 295 9.15 22.28 -17.68
CA LEU A 295 9.35 23.40 -16.76
C LEU A 295 10.85 23.71 -16.57
N GLU A 296 11.70 22.70 -16.51
CA GLU A 296 13.18 22.85 -16.52
C GLU A 296 13.68 23.62 -17.75
N ASN A 297 13.02 23.44 -18.89
CA ASN A 297 13.31 24.13 -20.14
C ASN A 297 12.52 25.44 -20.31
N ASN A 298 11.96 26.00 -19.22
CA ASN A 298 11.12 27.22 -19.22
C ASN A 298 9.93 27.18 -20.21
N SER A 299 9.43 25.98 -20.52
CA SER A 299 8.30 25.76 -21.41
C SER A 299 7.00 25.58 -20.63
N GLY A 300 5.89 26.02 -21.22
CA GLY A 300 4.56 25.82 -20.65
C GLY A 300 4.15 24.34 -20.60
N ILE A 301 3.23 24.01 -19.69
CA ILE A 301 2.65 22.67 -19.53
C ILE A 301 1.14 22.64 -19.82
N ASP A 302 0.58 23.71 -20.39
CA ASP A 302 -0.87 23.89 -20.55
C ASP A 302 -1.53 22.79 -21.38
N ASP A 303 -0.86 22.34 -22.43
CA ASP A 303 -1.28 21.23 -23.31
C ASP A 303 -1.11 19.85 -22.66
N LEU A 304 -0.36 19.75 -21.56
CA LEU A 304 -0.15 18.50 -20.83
C LEU A 304 -1.12 18.30 -19.67
N VAL A 305 -1.83 19.35 -19.24
CA VAL A 305 -2.79 19.24 -18.12
C VAL A 305 -3.91 18.27 -18.53
N PRO A 306 -4.11 17.16 -17.80
CA PRO A 306 -5.16 16.21 -18.12
C PRO A 306 -6.54 16.86 -18.17
N ALA A 307 -7.44 16.35 -19.00
CA ALA A 307 -8.85 16.70 -18.92
C ALA A 307 -9.42 16.26 -17.56
N GLN A 308 -10.43 16.97 -17.06
CA GLN A 308 -11.20 16.51 -15.91
C GLN A 308 -11.88 15.18 -16.30
N LYS A 309 -11.59 14.10 -15.57
CA LYS A 309 -12.32 12.83 -15.69
C LYS A 309 -13.64 12.90 -14.94
#